data_AF-A0AAN5PSK9-F1
#
_entry.id   AF-A0AAN5PSK9-F1
#
_cell.length_a   1.000
_cell.length_b   1.000
_cell.length_c   1.000
_cell.angle_alpha   90.00
_cell.angle_beta   90.00
_cell.angle_gamma   90.00
#
_symmetry.space_group_name_H-M   'P 1'
#
loop_
_entity.id
_entity.type
_entity.pdbx_description
1 polymer ?
#
loop_
_entity_poly.entity_id
_entity_poly.type
_entity_poly.pdbx_seq_one_letter_code
_entity_poly.pdbx_strand_id
1 'polypeptide(L)'
;MKTSVQISLIGALGLISLCSIAANVTQINRYATVANKPLAAQINPLLSIQQVHFPQEVQTISQAVEWWLKFSGFSLVSKEKQPESLQTVMRQALPQIDRNLGPLTVKDGLEVLVGQQSFALIKDPLLRQVNFKLKAGVRNGGKS
;
A
#
# COMPACT_ATOMS: atom_id res chain seq x y z
N MET A 1 -7.57 62.28 -34.16
CA MET A 1 -7.91 61.67 -32.85
C MET A 1 -8.64 60.33 -32.98
N LYS A 2 -8.27 59.44 -33.92
CA LYS A 2 -8.95 58.13 -34.12
C LYS A 2 -8.01 56.93 -34.17
N THR A 3 -6.69 57.15 -34.24
CA THR A 3 -5.67 56.09 -34.34
C THR A 3 -5.14 55.62 -32.98
N SER A 4 -5.27 56.43 -31.92
CA SER A 4 -4.77 56.10 -30.58
C SER A 4 -5.66 55.11 -29.82
N VAL A 5 -6.95 54.98 -30.18
CA VAL A 5 -7.89 54.08 -29.50
C VAL A 5 -7.76 52.63 -29.99
N GLN A 6 -7.30 52.42 -31.24
CA GLN A 6 -7.18 51.06 -31.79
C GLN A 6 -5.97 50.29 -31.28
N ILE A 7 -4.90 50.98 -30.87
CA ILE A 7 -3.69 50.32 -30.33
C ILE A 7 -3.95 49.80 -28.91
N SER A 8 -4.86 50.43 -28.16
CA SER A 8 -5.21 50.00 -26.80
C SER A 8 -6.00 48.69 -26.76
N LEU A 9 -6.67 48.30 -27.85
CA LEU A 9 -7.49 47.08 -27.89
C LEU A 9 -6.68 45.81 -28.16
N ILE A 10 -5.49 45.93 -28.77
CA ILE A 10 -4.59 44.79 -29.02
C ILE A 10 -3.74 44.48 -27.79
N GLY A 11 -3.45 45.48 -26.95
CA GLY A 11 -2.77 45.28 -25.65
C GLY A 11 -3.61 44.56 -24.59
N ALA A 12 -4.94 44.62 -24.70
CA ALA A 12 -5.86 44.00 -23.74
C ALA A 12 -6.15 42.51 -24.01
N LEU A 13 -5.92 42.03 -25.24
CA LEU A 13 -6.22 40.64 -25.61
C LEU A 13 -5.08 39.66 -25.30
N GLY A 14 -3.86 40.16 -25.05
CA GLY A 14 -2.68 39.35 -24.74
C GLY A 14 -2.60 38.82 -23.31
N LEU A 15 -3.45 39.30 -22.39
CA LEU A 15 -3.42 38.94 -20.97
C LEU A 15 -4.33 37.78 -20.57
N ILE A 16 -5.10 37.21 -21.51
CA ILE A 16 -6.13 36.20 -21.19
C ILE A 16 -5.62 34.75 -21.37
N SER A 17 -4.43 34.52 -21.93
CA SER A 17 -3.95 33.16 -22.23
C SER A 17 -3.03 32.54 -21.17
N LEU A 18 -3.44 32.62 -19.90
CA LEU A 18 -2.82 31.84 -18.80
C LEU A 18 -3.87 31.07 -17.98
N CYS A 19 -5.04 30.79 -18.56
CA CYS A 19 -5.86 29.68 -18.07
C CYS A 19 -5.10 28.38 -18.36
N SER A 20 -4.19 28.01 -17.46
CA SER A 20 -3.68 26.65 -17.35
C SER A 20 -4.88 25.74 -17.09
N ILE A 21 -5.44 25.19 -18.15
CA ILE A 21 -6.37 24.08 -18.06
C ILE A 21 -5.58 22.99 -17.32
N ALA A 22 -6.03 22.59 -16.15
CA ALA A 22 -5.40 21.50 -15.42
C ALA A 22 -5.40 20.25 -16.31
N ALA A 23 -4.25 19.92 -16.88
CA ALA A 23 -4.12 18.76 -17.75
C ALA A 23 -4.43 17.50 -16.92
N ASN A 24 -5.10 16.51 -17.51
CA ASN A 24 -5.36 15.23 -16.85
C ASN A 24 -4.09 14.38 -16.66
N VAL A 25 -2.96 14.85 -17.18
CA VAL A 25 -1.65 14.22 -17.07
C VAL A 25 -0.58 15.25 -16.75
N THR A 26 0.41 14.86 -15.95
CA THR A 26 1.62 15.64 -15.67
C THR A 26 2.79 15.02 -16.42
N GLN A 27 3.52 15.82 -17.21
CA GLN A 27 4.75 15.37 -17.83
C GLN A 27 5.84 15.22 -16.78
N ILE A 28 6.39 14.02 -16.63
CA ILE A 28 7.46 13.73 -15.66
C ILE A 28 8.83 13.66 -16.31
N ASN A 29 8.90 13.46 -17.63
CA ASN A 29 10.12 13.47 -18.45
C ASN A 29 9.77 13.73 -19.92
N ARG A 30 10.79 13.87 -20.78
CA ARG A 30 10.61 14.18 -22.22
C ARG A 30 9.65 13.22 -22.95
N TYR A 31 9.63 11.95 -22.55
CA TYR A 31 8.84 10.90 -23.20
C TYR A 31 7.86 10.22 -22.24
N ALA A 32 7.60 10.81 -21.07
CA ALA A 32 6.77 10.17 -20.05
C ALA A 32 5.83 11.16 -19.36
N THR A 33 4.60 10.72 -19.18
CA THR A 33 3.54 11.43 -18.47
C THR A 33 2.88 10.50 -17.46
N VAL A 34 2.38 11.06 -16.37
CA VAL A 34 1.56 10.33 -15.37
C VAL A 34 0.17 10.94 -15.32
N ALA A 35 -0.85 10.12 -15.15
CA ALA A 35 -2.21 10.63 -14.94
C ALA A 35 -2.30 11.35 -13.59
N ASN A 36 -3.00 12.48 -13.55
CA ASN A 36 -3.27 13.27 -12.35
C ASN A 36 -4.40 12.63 -11.53
N LYS A 37 -4.14 11.41 -11.05
CA LYS A 37 -5.04 10.61 -10.22
C LYS A 37 -4.27 10.05 -9.02
N PRO A 38 -4.94 9.75 -7.90
CA PRO A 38 -4.29 9.07 -6.79
C PRO A 38 -3.65 7.75 -7.22
N LEU A 39 -2.49 7.46 -6.65
CA LEU A 39 -1.84 6.15 -6.79
C LEU A 39 -2.72 5.07 -6.18
N ALA A 40 -2.65 3.84 -6.70
CA ALA A 40 -3.38 2.71 -6.12
C ALA A 40 -3.05 2.50 -4.63
N ALA A 41 -1.78 2.75 -4.23
CA ALA A 41 -1.34 2.71 -2.84
C ALA A 41 -1.88 3.86 -1.97
N GLN A 42 -2.21 5.02 -2.56
CA GLN A 42 -2.85 6.12 -1.83
C GLN A 42 -4.34 5.80 -1.58
N ILE A 43 -4.99 5.07 -2.49
CA ILE A 43 -6.38 4.60 -2.32
C ILE A 43 -6.43 3.40 -1.36
N ASN A 44 -5.51 2.46 -1.50
CA ASN A 44 -5.37 1.27 -0.65
C ASN A 44 -3.92 1.13 -0.18
N PRO A 45 -3.59 1.61 1.03
CA PRO A 45 -2.23 1.55 1.58
C PRO A 45 -1.62 0.15 1.65
N LEU A 46 -2.43 -0.92 1.65
CA LEU A 46 -1.91 -2.29 1.57
C LEU A 46 -1.22 -2.62 0.23
N LEU A 47 -1.36 -1.75 -0.78
CA LEU A 47 -0.67 -1.84 -2.07
C LEU A 47 0.63 -1.02 -2.11
N SER A 48 1.00 -0.32 -1.03
CA SER A 48 2.29 0.36 -0.99
C SER A 48 3.42 -0.66 -1.04
N ILE A 49 4.46 -0.35 -1.80
CA ILE A 49 5.64 -1.19 -1.92
C ILE A 49 6.60 -0.82 -0.78
N GLN A 50 7.08 -1.84 -0.06
CA GLN A 50 8.09 -1.68 0.97
C GLN A 50 9.12 -2.79 0.92
N GLN A 51 10.28 -2.52 1.52
CA GLN A 51 11.36 -3.46 1.74
C GLN A 51 11.89 -3.23 3.15
N VAL A 52 12.22 -4.31 3.85
CA VAL A 52 12.70 -4.23 5.23
C VAL A 52 13.86 -5.19 5.47
N HIS A 53 14.76 -4.75 6.34
CA HIS A 53 15.62 -5.64 7.11
C HIS A 53 15.07 -5.69 8.53
N PHE A 54 14.49 -6.82 8.94
CA PHE A 54 13.96 -6.96 10.30
C PHE A 54 15.10 -6.96 11.32
N PRO A 55 15.03 -6.11 12.36
CA PRO A 55 16.09 -6.02 13.36
C PRO A 55 16.10 -7.28 14.25
N GLN A 56 17.18 -7.49 15.01
CA GLN A 56 17.39 -8.74 15.74
C GLN A 56 16.32 -9.00 16.80
N GLU A 57 15.71 -7.95 17.34
CA GLU A 57 14.61 -8.05 18.31
C GLU A 57 13.33 -8.70 17.74
N VAL A 58 13.15 -8.66 16.42
CA VAL A 58 12.04 -9.34 15.73
C VAL A 58 12.41 -10.81 15.56
N GLN A 59 11.79 -11.66 16.39
CA GLN A 59 12.09 -13.09 16.49
C GLN A 59 10.96 -13.97 15.97
N THR A 60 9.71 -13.52 16.00
CA THR A 60 8.54 -14.31 15.61
C THR A 60 7.82 -13.75 14.39
N ILE A 61 7.02 -14.60 13.74
CA ILE A 61 6.14 -14.18 12.64
C ILE A 61 5.16 -13.08 13.13
N SER A 62 4.62 -13.18 14.35
CA SER A 62 3.77 -12.13 14.93
C SER A 62 4.47 -10.77 14.97
N GLN A 63 5.69 -10.74 15.50
CA GLN A 63 6.47 -9.50 15.59
C GLN A 63 6.82 -8.95 14.20
N ALA A 64 7.13 -9.84 13.24
CA ALA A 64 7.41 -9.43 11.86
C ALA A 64 6.16 -8.83 11.19
N VAL A 65 4.98 -9.42 11.41
CA VAL A 65 3.70 -8.89 10.89
C VAL A 65 3.39 -7.51 11.48
N GLU A 66 3.53 -7.34 12.78
CA GLU A 66 3.34 -6.04 13.43
C GLU A 66 4.35 -4.99 12.92
N TRP A 67 5.61 -5.39 12.76
CA TRP A 67 6.66 -4.52 12.22
C TRP A 67 6.36 -4.10 10.77
N TRP A 68 5.97 -5.05 9.92
CA TRP A 68 5.62 -4.81 8.52
C TRP A 68 4.39 -3.90 8.36
N LEU A 69 3.53 -3.81 9.39
CA LEU A 69 2.35 -2.94 9.40
C LEU A 69 2.61 -1.51 9.90
N LYS A 70 3.74 -1.24 10.56
CA LYS A 70 4.01 -0.02 11.38
C LYS A 70 3.69 1.33 10.69
N PHE A 71 3.82 1.40 9.36
CA PHE A 71 3.55 2.62 8.58
C PHE A 71 2.50 2.44 7.47
N SER A 72 1.80 1.30 7.46
CA SER A 72 0.77 1.01 6.46
C SER A 72 -0.56 1.73 6.76
N GLY A 73 -0.75 2.21 7.99
CA GLY A 73 -2.03 2.71 8.46
C GLY A 73 -3.07 1.61 8.71
N PHE A 74 -2.67 0.33 8.68
CA PHE A 74 -3.45 -0.81 9.12
C PHE A 74 -2.84 -1.43 10.38
N SER A 75 -3.67 -2.09 11.18
CA SER A 75 -3.25 -2.92 12.32
C SER A 75 -3.75 -4.36 12.19
N LEU A 76 -3.09 -5.29 12.86
CA LEU A 76 -3.60 -6.66 12.98
C LEU A 76 -4.78 -6.67 13.96
N VAL A 77 -5.81 -7.47 13.68
CA VAL A 77 -6.91 -7.68 14.64
C VAL A 77 -6.39 -8.23 15.97
N SER A 78 -7.13 -7.98 17.06
CA SER A 78 -6.81 -8.54 18.37
C SER A 78 -6.78 -10.06 18.35
N LYS A 79 -5.96 -10.66 19.24
CA LYS A 79 -5.67 -12.09 19.25
C LYS A 79 -6.94 -12.94 19.37
N GLU A 80 -7.96 -12.47 20.08
CA GLU A 80 -9.23 -13.16 20.31
C GLU A 80 -10.05 -13.31 19.02
N LYS A 81 -9.81 -12.44 18.03
CA LYS A 81 -10.45 -12.48 16.70
C LYS A 81 -9.65 -13.26 15.67
N GLN A 82 -8.48 -13.78 16.04
CA GLN A 82 -7.62 -14.54 15.14
C GLN A 82 -7.99 -16.04 15.20
N PRO A 83 -8.12 -16.72 14.05
CA PRO A 83 -8.35 -18.16 14.05
C PRO A 83 -7.17 -18.91 14.68
N GLU A 84 -7.43 -20.05 15.34
CA GLU A 84 -6.41 -20.83 16.06
C GLU A 84 -5.21 -21.24 15.17
N SER A 85 -5.50 -21.56 13.90
CA SER A 85 -4.48 -21.89 12.90
C SER A 85 -3.52 -20.72 12.66
N LEU A 86 -4.03 -19.49 12.60
CA LEU A 86 -3.20 -18.29 12.47
C LEU A 86 -2.34 -18.08 13.72
N GLN A 87 -2.95 -18.20 14.91
CA GLN A 87 -2.21 -18.06 16.16
C GLN A 87 -1.05 -19.07 16.27
N THR A 88 -1.21 -20.26 15.70
CA THR A 88 -0.17 -21.30 15.64
C THR A 88 1.02 -20.88 14.78
N VAL A 89 0.77 -20.28 13.62
CA VAL A 89 1.82 -19.75 12.74
C VAL A 89 2.48 -18.51 13.35
N MET A 90 1.70 -17.60 13.94
CA MET A 90 2.22 -16.36 14.55
C MET A 90 3.27 -16.60 15.64
N ARG A 91 3.21 -17.75 16.32
CA ARG A 91 4.18 -18.16 17.36
C ARG A 91 5.50 -18.73 16.80
N GLN A 92 5.57 -19.07 15.52
CA GLN A 92 6.77 -19.62 14.92
C GLN A 92 7.86 -18.55 14.83
N ALA A 93 9.12 -18.99 14.85
CA ALA A 93 10.26 -18.13 14.63
C ALA A 93 10.22 -17.54 13.20
N LEU A 94 10.69 -16.30 13.05
CA LEU A 94 10.89 -15.67 11.74
C LEU A 94 11.98 -16.44 10.98
N PRO A 95 11.69 -17.02 9.79
CA PRO A 95 12.71 -17.68 8.99
C PRO A 95 13.85 -16.73 8.61
N GLN A 96 15.09 -17.23 8.56
CA GLN A 96 16.25 -16.38 8.25
C GLN A 96 16.18 -15.76 6.86
N ILE A 97 15.62 -16.47 5.88
CA ILE A 97 15.43 -15.95 4.52
C ILE A 97 14.46 -14.76 4.50
N ASP A 98 13.51 -14.70 5.43
CA ASP A 98 12.50 -13.64 5.52
C ASP A 98 12.99 -12.42 6.31
N ARG A 99 14.19 -12.45 6.94
CA ARG A 99 14.76 -11.27 7.62
C ARG A 99 14.98 -10.09 6.68
N ASN A 100 15.26 -10.38 5.40
CA ASN A 100 15.33 -9.38 4.33
C ASN A 100 14.15 -9.60 3.41
N LEU A 101 13.06 -8.87 3.61
CA LEU A 101 11.82 -9.06 2.87
C LEU A 101 11.53 -7.87 1.99
N GLY A 102 11.17 -8.12 0.73
CA GLY A 102 10.82 -7.09 -0.25
C GLY A 102 11.87 -6.91 -1.36
N PRO A 103 11.60 -6.03 -2.33
CA PRO A 103 10.44 -5.14 -2.41
C PRO A 103 9.14 -5.88 -2.74
N LEU A 104 8.10 -5.69 -1.92
CA LEU A 104 6.78 -6.30 -2.08
C LEU A 104 5.70 -5.32 -1.64
N THR A 105 4.45 -5.53 -2.07
CA THR A 105 3.33 -4.79 -1.47
C THR A 105 3.20 -5.14 0.01
N VAL A 106 2.64 -4.25 0.83
CA VAL A 106 2.34 -4.57 2.24
C VAL A 106 1.51 -5.85 2.32
N LYS A 107 0.45 -5.98 1.50
CA LYS A 107 -0.39 -7.18 1.42
C LYS A 107 0.43 -8.43 1.15
N ASP A 108 1.27 -8.43 0.13
CA ASP A 108 1.97 -9.64 -0.30
C ASP A 108 3.05 -10.04 0.71
N GLY A 109 3.76 -9.06 1.30
CA GLY A 109 4.68 -9.34 2.39
C GLY A 109 3.99 -9.94 3.62
N LEU A 110 2.79 -9.47 3.96
CA LEU A 110 1.98 -10.08 5.03
C LEU A 110 1.63 -11.52 4.72
N GLU A 111 1.19 -11.81 3.50
CA GLU A 111 0.88 -13.18 3.07
C GLU A 111 2.12 -14.08 3.04
N VAL A 112 3.29 -13.56 2.65
CA VAL A 112 4.57 -14.29 2.74
C VAL A 112 4.86 -14.66 4.18
N LEU A 113 4.84 -13.69 5.10
CA LEU A 113 5.15 -13.90 6.52
C LEU A 113 4.27 -14.97 7.17
N VAL A 114 2.98 -15.00 6.87
CA VAL A 114 2.06 -15.99 7.46
C VAL A 114 1.98 -17.31 6.68
N GLY A 115 2.68 -17.42 5.55
CA GLY A 115 2.62 -18.57 4.65
C GLY A 115 1.53 -18.44 3.59
N GLN A 116 1.90 -17.88 2.43
CA GLN A 116 0.98 -17.53 1.35
C GLN A 116 0.24 -18.74 0.77
N GLN A 117 0.78 -19.95 0.87
CA GLN A 117 0.10 -21.17 0.42
C GLN A 117 -1.07 -21.56 1.34
N SER A 118 -0.98 -21.18 2.62
CA SER A 118 -1.95 -21.57 3.65
C SER A 118 -2.99 -20.50 3.93
N PHE A 119 -2.58 -19.23 3.89
CA PHE A 119 -3.42 -18.10 4.32
C PHE A 119 -3.65 -17.08 3.20
N ALA A 120 -4.82 -16.44 3.25
CA ALA A 120 -5.16 -15.27 2.46
C ALA A 120 -5.51 -14.11 3.39
N LEU A 121 -5.01 -12.91 3.06
CA LEU A 121 -5.31 -11.70 3.84
C LEU A 121 -6.77 -11.30 3.66
N ILE A 122 -7.43 -10.99 4.77
CA ILE A 122 -8.72 -10.30 4.80
C ILE A 122 -8.52 -8.94 5.45
N LYS A 123 -9.23 -7.93 4.93
CA LYS A 123 -9.12 -6.54 5.41
C LYS A 123 -10.49 -6.01 5.78
N ASP A 124 -10.51 -5.21 6.83
CA ASP A 124 -11.59 -4.31 7.19
C ASP A 124 -11.11 -2.88 6.87
N PRO A 125 -11.58 -2.27 5.76
CA PRO A 125 -11.19 -0.92 5.39
C PRO A 125 -11.69 0.17 6.36
N LEU A 126 -12.81 -0.09 7.05
CA LEU A 126 -13.43 0.89 7.97
C LEU A 126 -12.62 0.98 9.26
N LEU A 127 -12.32 -0.17 9.86
CA LEU A 127 -11.52 -0.25 11.08
C LEU A 127 -10.01 -0.15 10.81
N ARG A 128 -9.61 -0.19 9.53
CA ARG A 128 -8.23 -0.32 9.07
C ARG A 128 -7.51 -1.48 9.76
N GLN A 129 -8.18 -2.63 9.78
CA GLN A 129 -7.64 -3.85 10.36
C GLN A 129 -7.40 -4.91 9.28
N VAL A 130 -6.42 -5.75 9.51
CA VAL A 130 -6.18 -6.97 8.72
C VAL A 130 -6.28 -8.19 9.61
N ASN A 131 -6.68 -9.30 9.01
CA ASN A 131 -6.64 -10.63 9.58
C ASN A 131 -6.32 -11.63 8.46
N PHE A 132 -6.31 -12.92 8.75
CA PHE A 132 -6.06 -13.95 7.76
C PHE A 132 -7.07 -15.07 7.90
N LYS A 133 -7.45 -15.64 6.75
CA LYS A 133 -8.24 -16.86 6.68
C LYS A 133 -7.43 -17.94 5.97
N LEU A 134 -7.70 -19.19 6.29
CA LEU A 134 -7.12 -20.29 5.54
C LEU A 134 -7.67 -20.33 4.11
N LYS A 135 -6.80 -20.71 3.18
CA LYS A 135 -7.19 -21.02 1.81
C LYS A 135 -7.94 -22.35 1.75
N ALA A 136 -8.80 -22.50 0.75
CA ALA A 136 -9.56 -23.73 0.55
C ALA A 136 -8.60 -24.92 0.36
N GLY A 137 -8.92 -26.06 0.99
CA GLY A 137 -8.13 -27.29 0.90
C GLY A 137 -6.97 -27.40 1.91
N VAL A 138 -6.66 -26.34 2.65
CA VAL A 138 -5.66 -26.38 3.73
C VAL A 138 -6.30 -26.96 4.98
N ARG A 139 -5.72 -28.04 5.52
CA ARG A 139 -6.24 -28.69 6.73
C ARG A 139 -5.92 -27.80 7.93
N ASN A 140 -6.92 -27.51 8.77
CA ASN A 140 -6.66 -27.01 10.12
C ASN A 140 -5.79 -28.07 10.80
N GLY A 141 -4.64 -27.68 11.35
CA GLY A 141 -3.77 -28.58 12.14
C GLY A 141 -4.42 -29.13 13.43
N GLY A 142 -5.75 -29.12 13.51
CA GLY A 142 -6.53 -29.75 14.55
C GLY A 142 -6.39 -31.26 14.44
N LYS A 143 -5.84 -31.84 15.50
CA LYS A 143 -5.75 -33.26 15.83
C LYS A 143 -6.92 -34.08 15.23
N SER A 144 -6.57 -35.12 14.47
CA SER A 144 -7.47 -36.27 14.29
C SER A 144 -7.64 -37.02 15.61
#